data_AF-A0A0C3BZP8-F1
#
_entry.id   AF-A0A0C3BZP8-F1
#
_cell.length_a   1.000
_cell.length_b   1.000
_cell.length_c   1.000
_cell.angle_alpha   90.00
_cell.angle_beta   90.00
_cell.angle_gamma   90.00
#
_symmetry.space_group_name_H-M   'P 1'
#
loop_
_entity.id
_entity.type
_entity.pdbx_description
1 polymer ?
#
loop_
_entity_poly.entity_id
_entity_poly.type
_entity_poly.pdbx_seq_one_letter_code
_entity_poly.pdbx_strand_id
1 'polypeptide(L)'
;MLKLRERNTQEQYRPSRKAWGKGRAFINKRLVKRREPVYKPQTFYGQLQHIYVVKFSDSCSDARVEPEKPVFLVVIRNCKLKADDTELAKLDIHLYAHTGTLDVVDITSLQALVGRVKVQVGGGGWAIIDRSGSLARATYEEEAEADN
;
A
#
# COMPACT_ATOMS: atom_id res chain seq x y z
N MET A 1 2.36 -21.79 45.26
CA MET A 1 3.12 -20.58 44.90
C MET A 1 3.57 -20.73 43.44
N LEU A 2 2.74 -20.34 42.47
CA LEU A 2 3.06 -20.43 41.04
C LEU A 2 3.73 -19.14 40.58
N LYS A 3 5.00 -19.20 40.16
CA LYS A 3 5.65 -18.09 39.45
C LYS A 3 5.16 -18.10 38.00
N LEU A 4 4.26 -17.17 37.66
CA LEU A 4 3.96 -16.82 36.28
C LEU A 4 5.23 -16.23 35.65
N ARG A 5 5.71 -16.90 34.61
CA ARG A 5 6.84 -16.49 33.80
C ARG A 5 6.32 -15.47 32.80
N GLU A 6 6.47 -14.19 33.09
CA GLU A 6 6.20 -13.10 32.15
C GLU A 6 7.09 -13.29 30.92
N ARG A 7 6.49 -13.74 29.82
CA ARG A 7 7.15 -13.74 28.51
C ARG A 7 7.11 -12.31 28.01
N ASN A 8 8.28 -11.70 28.05
CA ASN A 8 8.58 -10.35 27.58
C ASN A 8 8.22 -10.22 26.08
N THR A 9 7.01 -9.76 25.77
CA THR A 9 6.47 -9.56 24.41
C THR A 9 6.99 -8.26 23.78
N GLN A 10 8.27 -7.95 23.95
CA GLN A 10 8.93 -6.84 23.28
C GLN A 10 9.86 -7.36 22.18
N GLU A 11 9.29 -8.07 21.19
CA GLU A 11 9.98 -8.23 19.91
C GLU A 11 9.82 -6.90 19.15
N GLN A 12 10.74 -5.99 19.47
CA GLN A 12 10.94 -4.65 18.91
C GLN A 12 10.52 -4.57 17.43
N TYR A 13 9.45 -3.82 17.17
CA TYR A 13 9.12 -3.32 15.83
C TYR A 13 10.32 -2.50 15.34
N ARG A 14 11.15 -3.09 14.48
CA ARG A 14 12.17 -2.37 13.73
C ARG A 14 11.50 -1.82 12.47
N PRO A 15 11.27 -0.50 12.34
CA PRO A 15 10.70 0.04 11.13
C PRO A 15 11.63 -0.30 9.96
N SER A 16 11.09 -1.06 9.01
CA SER A 16 11.77 -1.35 7.76
C SER A 16 12.00 -0.02 7.04
N ARG A 17 13.24 0.30 6.64
CA ARG A 17 13.59 1.49 5.83
C ARG A 17 12.87 1.58 4.46
N LYS A 18 12.03 0.60 4.13
CA LYS A 18 11.27 0.50 2.88
C LYS A 18 9.91 1.16 3.06
N ALA A 19 9.58 2.07 2.13
CA ALA A 19 8.27 2.68 2.04
C ALA A 19 7.26 1.77 1.32
N TRP A 20 5.98 1.94 1.66
CA TRP A 20 4.86 1.18 1.11
C TRP A 20 3.76 2.15 0.68
N GLY A 21 3.10 1.84 -0.43
CA GLY A 21 2.10 2.71 -1.02
C GLY A 21 0.82 1.97 -1.41
N LYS A 22 -0.28 2.72 -1.35
CA LYS A 22 -1.54 2.44 -2.02
C LYS A 22 -1.59 3.27 -3.29
N GLY A 23 -2.06 2.66 -4.37
CA GLY A 23 -2.34 3.39 -5.59
C GLY A 23 -3.55 2.85 -6.34
N ARG A 24 -3.95 3.56 -7.39
CA ARG A 24 -4.94 3.09 -8.35
C ARG A 24 -4.33 3.11 -9.74
N ALA A 25 -4.43 1.98 -10.43
CA ALA A 25 -4.01 1.86 -11.81
C ALA A 25 -5.09 1.14 -12.62
N PHE A 26 -5.09 1.39 -13.92
CA PHE A 26 -5.96 0.70 -14.86
C PHE A 26 -5.32 -0.63 -15.25
N ILE A 27 -5.88 -1.73 -14.76
CA ILE A 27 -5.39 -3.08 -15.08
C ILE A 27 -6.23 -3.65 -16.22
N ASN A 28 -5.56 -4.22 -17.23
CA ASN A 28 -6.24 -4.91 -18.30
C ASN A 28 -6.84 -6.22 -17.78
N LYS A 29 -8.18 -6.27 -17.67
CA LYS A 29 -8.92 -7.45 -17.21
C LYS A 29 -8.82 -8.64 -18.19
N ARG A 30 -8.48 -8.37 -19.45
CA ARG A 30 -8.37 -9.39 -20.51
C ARG A 30 -6.90 -9.62 -20.82
N LEU A 31 -6.26 -10.52 -20.06
CA LEU A 31 -4.86 -10.94 -20.28
C LEU A 31 -4.64 -11.78 -21.57
N VAL A 32 -5.66 -11.94 -22.41
CA VAL A 32 -5.58 -12.74 -23.64
C VAL A 32 -5.08 -11.87 -24.78
N LYS A 33 -3.96 -12.26 -25.40
CA LYS A 33 -3.22 -11.54 -26.47
C LYS A 33 -4.01 -11.14 -27.73
N ARG A 34 -5.28 -11.55 -27.85
CA ARG A 34 -6.13 -11.36 -29.05
C ARG A 34 -7.47 -10.70 -28.78
N ARG A 35 -7.71 -10.20 -27.57
CA ARG A 35 -8.92 -9.45 -27.26
C ARG A 35 -8.56 -8.00 -26.99
N GLU A 36 -9.46 -7.12 -27.38
CA GLU A 36 -9.36 -5.71 -27.00
C GLU A 36 -9.21 -5.61 -25.48
N PRO A 37 -8.18 -4.88 -25.01
CA PRO A 37 -7.92 -4.73 -23.59
C PRO A 37 -9.09 -3.98 -22.94
N VAL A 38 -9.60 -4.52 -21.83
CA VAL A 38 -10.61 -3.83 -21.03
C VAL A 38 -9.93 -3.41 -19.74
N TYR A 39 -9.59 -2.13 -19.68
CA TYR A 39 -8.96 -1.52 -18.54
C TYR A 39 -10.00 -1.26 -17.46
N LYS A 40 -9.71 -1.68 -16.24
CA LYS A 40 -10.51 -1.35 -15.06
C LYS A 40 -9.65 -0.69 -14.00
N PRO A 41 -10.14 0.38 -13.35
CA PRO A 41 -9.44 0.96 -12.23
C PRO A 41 -9.43 -0.07 -11.09
N GLN A 42 -8.24 -0.33 -10.56
CA GLN A 42 -8.05 -1.27 -9.46
C GLN A 42 -7.09 -0.65 -8.45
N THR A 43 -7.44 -0.78 -7.18
CA THR A 43 -6.53 -0.43 -6.08
C THR A 43 -5.45 -1.49 -5.97
N PHE A 44 -4.21 -1.05 -5.85
CA PHE A 44 -3.08 -1.92 -5.55
C PHE A 44 -2.37 -1.42 -4.30
N TYR A 45 -1.70 -2.34 -3.63
CA TYR A 45 -0.78 -2.05 -2.54
C TYR A 45 0.57 -2.66 -2.87
N GLY A 46 1.65 -2.00 -2.50
CA GLY A 46 2.97 -2.52 -2.81
C GLY A 46 4.10 -1.81 -2.09
N GLN A 47 5.27 -2.43 -2.16
CA GLN A 47 6.50 -1.84 -1.70
C GLN A 47 7.05 -0.89 -2.76
N LEU A 48 7.29 0.36 -2.38
CA LEU A 48 8.02 1.29 -3.22
C LEU A 48 9.49 0.85 -3.29
N GLN A 49 9.99 0.64 -4.51
CA GLN A 49 11.38 0.26 -4.75
C GLN A 49 12.21 1.46 -5.16
N HIS A 50 11.75 2.18 -6.19
CA HIS A 50 12.46 3.31 -6.80
C HIS A 50 11.49 4.39 -7.26
N ILE A 51 11.99 5.64 -7.26
CA ILE A 51 11.36 6.76 -7.93
C ILE A 51 12.33 7.22 -9.01
N TYR A 52 11.90 7.21 -10.26
CA TYR A 52 12.63 7.75 -11.39
C TYR A 52 12.11 9.13 -11.74
N VAL A 53 13.03 10.05 -11.99
CA VAL A 53 12.74 11.39 -12.49
C VAL A 53 13.27 11.44 -13.91
N VAL A 54 12.36 11.44 -14.88
CA VAL A 54 12.70 11.55 -16.29
C VAL A 54 12.58 13.01 -16.69
N LYS A 55 13.70 13.61 -17.09
CA LYS A 55 13.74 14.97 -17.63
C LYS A 55 14.00 14.86 -19.13
N PHE A 56 13.18 15.51 -19.93
CA PHE A 56 13.40 15.60 -21.37
C PHE A 56 14.25 16.83 -21.66
N SER A 57 15.10 16.76 -22.68
CA SER A 57 15.82 17.94 -23.16
C SER A 57 14.88 18.80 -24.00
N ASP A 58 15.09 20.12 -23.98
CA ASP A 58 14.29 21.14 -24.69
C ASP A 58 14.20 20.91 -26.22
N SER A 59 15.03 20.02 -26.77
CA SER A 59 15.04 19.62 -28.17
C SER A 59 13.99 18.55 -28.53
N CYS A 60 13.09 18.15 -27.62
CA CYS A 60 12.06 17.16 -27.93
C CYS A 60 10.98 17.81 -28.82
N SER A 61 11.00 17.50 -30.11
CA SER A 61 10.07 18.07 -31.11
C SER A 61 8.68 17.42 -31.11
N ASP A 62 8.39 16.51 -30.17
CA ASP A 62 7.07 15.86 -30.08
C ASP A 62 6.13 16.70 -29.21
N ALA A 63 5.08 17.25 -29.83
CA ALA A 63 4.09 18.11 -29.19
C ALA A 63 3.31 17.45 -28.03
N ARG A 64 3.48 16.14 -27.80
CA ARG A 64 2.86 15.40 -26.69
C ARG A 64 3.71 15.39 -25.42
N VAL A 65 4.96 15.83 -25.50
CA VAL A 65 5.87 15.89 -24.37
C VAL A 65 6.11 17.35 -24.05
N GLU A 66 5.81 17.76 -22.81
CA GLU A 66 6.19 19.08 -22.31
C GLU A 66 7.62 18.97 -21.75
N PRO A 67 8.68 19.35 -22.49
CA PRO A 67 10.06 19.07 -22.08
C PRO A 67 10.44 19.76 -20.78
N GLU A 68 9.77 20.87 -20.45
CA GLU A 68 9.99 21.65 -19.23
C GLU A 68 9.53 20.94 -17.95
N LYS A 69 8.64 19.92 -18.05
CA LYS A 69 8.10 19.22 -16.88
C LYS A 69 8.73 17.83 -16.70
N PRO A 70 9.33 17.55 -15.53
CA PRO A 70 9.82 16.21 -15.24
C PRO A 70 8.66 15.23 -15.10
N VAL A 71 8.80 14.05 -15.70
CA VAL A 71 7.90 12.92 -15.49
C VAL A 71 8.43 12.07 -14.34
N PHE A 72 7.58 11.82 -13.36
CA PHE A 72 7.93 11.02 -12.19
C PHE A 72 7.30 9.64 -12.31
N LEU A 73 8.15 8.62 -12.39
CA LEU A 73 7.73 7.23 -12.42
C LEU A 73 8.11 6.55 -11.12
N VAL A 74 7.25 5.67 -10.62
CA VAL A 74 7.50 4.89 -9.42
C VAL A 74 7.48 3.41 -9.74
N VAL A 75 8.49 2.71 -9.24
CA VAL A 75 8.60 1.26 -9.34
C VAL A 75 8.04 0.65 -8.08
N ILE A 76 6.96 -0.12 -8.24
CA ILE A 76 6.23 -0.70 -7.13
C ILE A 76 6.26 -2.22 -7.28
N ARG A 77 6.66 -2.89 -6.21
CA ARG A 77 6.49 -4.33 -6.11
C ARG A 77 5.16 -4.62 -5.43
N ASN A 78 4.18 -5.08 -6.21
CA ASN A 78 2.83 -5.29 -5.71
C ASN A 78 2.75 -6.35 -4.61
N CYS A 79 1.75 -6.26 -3.75
CA CYS A 79 1.39 -7.29 -2.79
C CYS A 79 0.36 -8.22 -3.41
N LYS A 80 0.53 -9.54 -3.25
CA LYS A 80 -0.51 -10.51 -3.54
C LYS A 80 -1.39 -10.64 -2.31
N LEU A 81 -2.48 -9.86 -2.29
CA LEU A 81 -3.44 -9.90 -1.19
C LEU A 81 -4.01 -11.31 -1.06
N LYS A 82 -4.15 -11.78 0.18
CA LYS A 82 -4.96 -12.96 0.49
C LYS A 82 -6.43 -12.59 0.28
N ALA A 83 -7.31 -13.60 0.22
CA ALA A 83 -8.74 -13.32 0.31
C ALA A 83 -8.98 -12.51 1.59
N ASP A 84 -9.59 -11.33 1.44
CA ASP A 84 -9.77 -10.42 2.56
C ASP A 84 -10.75 -11.03 3.56
N ASP A 85 -10.39 -11.02 4.84
CA ASP A 85 -11.35 -11.21 5.91
C ASP A 85 -12.28 -10.00 5.91
N THR A 86 -13.59 -10.24 5.82
CA THR A 86 -14.61 -9.19 5.68
C THR A 86 -14.54 -8.17 6.80
N GLU A 87 -14.17 -8.57 8.03
CA GLU A 87 -14.08 -7.64 9.17
C GLU A 87 -12.81 -6.77 9.10
N LEU A 88 -11.69 -7.35 8.66
CA LEU A 88 -10.45 -6.58 8.44
C LEU A 88 -10.57 -5.63 7.23
N ALA A 89 -11.27 -6.05 6.18
CA ALA A 89 -11.52 -5.24 5.00
C ALA A 89 -12.31 -3.97 5.33
N LYS A 90 -13.30 -4.06 6.23
CA LYS A 90 -14.07 -2.88 6.70
C LYS A 90 -13.18 -1.85 7.40
N LEU A 91 -12.05 -2.27 7.97
CA LEU A 91 -11.08 -1.41 8.64
C LEU A 91 -9.92 -0.98 7.73
N ASP A 92 -10.03 -1.22 6.41
CA ASP A 92 -8.95 -1.00 5.44
C ASP A 92 -7.63 -1.74 5.82
N ILE A 93 -7.77 -2.92 6.44
CA ILE A 93 -6.66 -3.81 6.80
C ILE A 93 -6.58 -4.96 5.81
N HIS A 94 -5.49 -5.04 5.06
CA HIS A 94 -5.31 -6.06 4.01
C HIS A 94 -4.14 -6.98 4.32
N LEU A 95 -4.35 -8.30 4.21
CA LEU A 95 -3.32 -9.30 4.49
C LEU A 95 -2.60 -9.75 3.22
N TYR A 96 -1.29 -9.91 3.28
CA TYR A 96 -0.50 -10.56 2.23
C TYR A 96 0.65 -11.39 2.81
N ALA A 97 1.04 -12.45 2.11
CA ALA A 97 2.22 -13.25 2.44
C ALA A 97 3.37 -13.05 1.45
N HIS A 98 3.04 -12.76 0.19
CA HIS A 98 4.00 -12.67 -0.90
C HIS A 98 3.84 -11.38 -1.68
N THR A 99 4.96 -10.84 -2.13
CA THR A 99 4.98 -9.78 -3.14
C THR A 99 4.90 -10.40 -4.54
N GLY A 100 4.25 -9.72 -5.46
CA GLY A 100 4.09 -10.09 -6.86
C GLY A 100 5.04 -9.33 -7.79
N THR A 101 4.50 -8.95 -8.94
CA THR A 101 5.22 -8.30 -10.04
C THR A 101 5.75 -6.93 -9.66
N LEU A 102 6.77 -6.51 -10.39
CA LEU A 102 7.23 -5.13 -10.40
C LEU A 102 6.48 -4.40 -11.50
N ASP A 103 5.81 -3.33 -11.12
CA ASP A 103 5.08 -2.47 -12.04
C ASP A 103 5.69 -1.06 -11.99
N VAL A 104 5.73 -0.39 -13.14
CA VAL A 104 6.14 1.01 -13.25
C VAL A 104 4.89 1.82 -13.53
N VAL A 105 4.58 2.76 -12.65
CA VAL A 105 3.40 3.62 -12.78
C VAL A 105 3.80 5.08 -12.64
N ASP A 106 2.98 5.98 -13.14
CA ASP A 106 3.12 7.41 -12.89
C ASP A 106 2.96 7.69 -11.37
N ILE A 107 3.76 8.59 -10.81
CA ILE A 107 3.73 8.88 -9.36
C ILE A 107 2.35 9.35 -8.89
N THR A 108 1.56 10.00 -9.75
CA THR A 108 0.20 10.46 -9.44
C THR A 108 -0.78 9.31 -9.20
N SER A 109 -0.41 8.09 -9.63
CA SER A 109 -1.17 6.87 -9.34
C SER A 109 -1.05 6.44 -7.88
N LEU A 110 -0.01 6.88 -7.15
CA LEU A 110 0.12 6.66 -5.71
C LEU A 110 -0.77 7.65 -4.95
N GLN A 111 -1.72 7.11 -4.19
CA GLN A 111 -2.70 7.89 -3.45
C GLN A 111 -2.26 8.17 -2.01
N ALA A 112 -1.60 7.20 -1.38
CA ALA A 112 -1.21 7.30 0.02
C ALA A 112 -0.03 6.39 0.35
N LEU A 113 0.76 6.78 1.35
CA LEU A 113 1.68 5.89 2.03
C LEU A 113 0.92 5.06 3.06
N VAL A 114 1.24 3.77 3.14
CA VAL A 114 0.57 2.83 4.05
C VAL A 114 1.54 2.21 5.02
N GLY A 115 1.06 1.87 6.21
CA GLY A 115 1.82 1.10 7.19
C GLY A 115 1.76 -0.39 6.88
N ARG A 116 2.73 -1.16 7.39
CA ARG A 116 2.59 -2.60 7.48
C ARG A 116 3.12 -3.17 8.79
N VAL A 117 2.45 -4.18 9.30
CA VAL A 117 2.81 -4.89 10.53
C VAL A 117 2.91 -6.39 10.26
N LYS A 118 3.88 -7.05 10.90
CA LYS A 118 4.03 -8.50 10.80
C LYS A 118 2.94 -9.16 11.64
N VAL A 119 2.21 -10.10 11.05
CA VAL A 119 1.14 -10.83 11.73
C VAL A 119 1.53 -12.29 11.83
N GLN A 120 1.28 -12.90 13.00
CA GLN A 120 1.56 -14.31 13.26
C GLN A 120 0.32 -15.22 13.08
N VAL A 121 -0.89 -14.65 13.10
CA VAL A 121 -2.15 -15.39 12.94
C VAL A 121 -2.31 -15.91 11.50
N GLY A 122 -2.90 -17.11 11.32
CA GLY A 122 -3.28 -17.64 10.00
C GLY A 122 -2.13 -18.04 9.08
N GLY A 123 -1.05 -18.63 9.63
CA GLY A 123 0.12 -19.06 8.86
C GLY A 123 1.15 -17.94 8.61
N GLY A 124 1.00 -16.81 9.29
CA GLY A 124 1.91 -15.68 9.22
C GLY A 124 1.73 -14.79 7.98
N GLY A 125 2.41 -13.65 8.00
CA GLY A 125 2.44 -12.70 6.88
C GLY A 125 2.57 -11.26 7.35
N TRP A 126 1.99 -10.37 6.55
CA TRP A 126 1.96 -8.94 6.80
C TRP A 126 0.53 -8.42 6.65
N ALA A 127 0.13 -7.55 7.56
CA ALA A 127 -1.05 -6.72 7.41
C ALA A 127 -0.62 -5.34 6.93
N ILE A 128 -1.28 -4.85 5.90
CA ILE A 128 -1.22 -3.47 5.45
C ILE A 128 -2.29 -2.72 6.20
N ILE A 129 -1.90 -1.60 6.79
CA ILE A 129 -2.80 -0.70 7.51
C ILE A 129 -2.91 0.55 6.65
N ASP A 130 -4.04 0.69 5.96
CA ASP A 130 -4.34 1.89 5.20
C ASP A 130 -5.15 2.86 6.06
N ARG A 131 -4.56 4.03 6.33
CA ARG A 131 -5.21 5.09 7.12
C ARG A 131 -5.77 6.23 6.28
N SER A 132 -5.92 6.03 4.97
CA SER A 132 -6.56 6.99 4.08
C SER A 132 -8.09 7.00 4.20
N GLY A 133 -8.69 5.97 4.81
CA GLY A 133 -10.13 5.83 5.03
C GLY A 133 -10.66 6.57 6.28
N SER A 134 -11.99 6.69 6.36
CA SER A 134 -12.70 7.42 7.43
C SER A 134 -12.62 6.73 8.80
N LEU A 135 -12.49 5.41 8.83
CA LEU A 135 -12.46 4.60 10.06
C LEU A 135 -11.07 4.49 10.70
N ALA A 136 -10.05 5.06 10.08
CA ALA A 136 -8.66 4.90 10.49
C ALA A 136 -8.15 5.98 11.45
N ARG A 137 -9.02 6.92 11.86
CA ARG A 137 -8.70 7.97 12.83
C ARG A 137 -9.23 7.54 14.20
N ALA A 138 -8.34 7.15 15.11
CA ALA A 138 -8.70 6.98 16.51
C ALA A 138 -9.06 8.35 17.09
N THR A 139 -10.26 8.48 17.66
CA THR A 139 -10.68 9.62 18.48
C THR A 139 -10.55 9.22 19.93
N TYR A 140 -9.97 10.10 20.75
CA TYR A 140 -10.01 9.95 22.19
C TYR A 140 -11.36 10.49 22.67
N GLU A 141 -12.15 9.67 23.35
CA GLU A 141 -13.29 10.14 24.12
C GLU A 141 -12.79 10.43 25.54
N GLU A 142 -12.87 11.69 25.95
CA GLU A 142 -12.68 12.05 27.36
C GLU A 142 -13.94 11.59 28.11
N GLU A 143 -13.77 10.68 29.07
CA GLU A 143 -14.86 10.29 29.97
C GLU A 143 -15.29 11.52 30.76
N ALA A 144 -16.48 12.04 30.48
CA ALA A 144 -17.07 13.11 31.28
C ALA A 144 -17.31 12.55 32.68
N GLU A 145 -16.52 13.01 33.66
CA GLU A 145 -16.80 12.83 35.08
C GLU A 145 -18.21 13.38 35.34
N ALA A 146 -19.16 12.48 35.58
CA ALA A 146 -20.45 12.82 36.11
C ALA A 146 -20.25 13.22 37.57
N ASP A 147 -20.07 14.52 37.79
CA ASP A 147 -20.18 15.14 39.12
C ASP A 147 -21.55 14.77 39.70
N ASN A 148 -21.51 14.03 40.81
CA ASN A 148 -22.66 13.49 41.53
C ASN A 148 -23.00 14.39 42.72
#